data_AF-A0A8H5WYC7-F1
#
_entry.id   AF-A0A8H5WYC7-F1
#
_cell.length_a   1.000
_cell.length_b   1.000
_cell.length_c   1.000
_cell.angle_alpha   90.00
_cell.angle_beta   90.00
_cell.angle_gamma   90.00
#
_symmetry.space_group_name_H-M   'P 1'
#
loop_
_entity.id
_entity.type
_entity.pdbx_description
1 polymer ?
#
loop_
_entity_poly.entity_id
_entity_poly.type
_entity_poly.pdbx_seq_one_letter_code
_entity_poly.pdbx_strand_id
1 'polypeptide(L)'
;MVKYGLEAAIISDPVCIRYLTGTWNMQVFIARNPHTRYLLLTATRSIIFEFAGCLHLAQGYETVDEVRTAKSVKSMSSGPKIHDKERADVAIALKELSLNIVDAQQAIEMARTIKLPAEVKCVDASLRATEVAVGKPRDAIAPSLTENQL
;
A
#
# COMPACT_ATOMS: atom_id res chain seq x y z
N MET A 1 -11.31 -10.92 8.12
CA MET A 1 -11.96 -10.01 9.09
C MET A 1 -12.81 -10.77 10.11
N VAL A 2 -13.91 -11.42 9.70
CA VAL A 2 -14.81 -12.18 10.61
C VAL A 2 -14.08 -13.19 11.50
N LYS A 3 -13.21 -14.04 10.93
CA LYS A 3 -12.40 -15.03 11.68
C LYS A 3 -11.57 -14.42 12.82
N TYR A 4 -11.17 -13.16 12.69
CA TYR A 4 -10.32 -12.44 13.64
C TYR A 4 -11.10 -11.42 14.48
N GLY A 5 -12.44 -11.40 14.40
CA GLY A 5 -13.26 -10.45 15.14
C GLY A 5 -13.06 -8.99 14.74
N LEU A 6 -12.59 -8.71 13.51
CA LEU A 6 -12.37 -7.36 13.03
C LEU A 6 -13.62 -6.85 12.29
N GLU A 7 -14.14 -5.69 12.69
CA GLU A 7 -15.27 -5.01 12.02
C GLU A 7 -14.82 -4.05 10.93
N ALA A 8 -13.69 -3.37 11.18
CA ALA A 8 -13.03 -2.46 10.25
C ALA A 8 -11.50 -2.60 10.34
N ALA A 9 -10.79 -2.27 9.28
CA ALA A 9 -9.34 -2.19 9.23
C ALA A 9 -8.90 -0.96 8.44
N ILE A 10 -7.90 -0.24 8.95
CA ILE A 10 -7.21 0.81 8.21
C ILE A 10 -5.85 0.28 7.77
N ILE A 11 -5.61 0.27 6.47
CA ILE A 11 -4.40 -0.26 5.86
C ILE A 11 -3.63 0.89 5.21
N SER A 12 -2.42 1.15 5.69
CA SER A 12 -1.52 2.16 5.11
C SER A 12 -0.34 1.56 4.34
N ASP A 13 -0.03 0.28 4.57
CA ASP A 13 1.02 -0.40 3.83
C ASP A 13 0.62 -0.55 2.35
N PRO A 14 1.42 -0.03 1.41
CA PRO A 14 1.02 0.04 0.01
C PRO A 14 1.04 -1.34 -0.69
N VAL A 15 1.80 -2.31 -0.15
CA VAL A 15 1.78 -3.70 -0.63
C VAL A 15 0.48 -4.37 -0.23
N CYS A 16 0.03 -4.20 1.01
CA CYS A 16 -1.26 -4.68 1.49
C CYS A 16 -2.43 -4.02 0.75
N ILE A 17 -2.36 -2.71 0.47
CA ILE A 17 -3.37 -2.01 -0.34
C ILE A 17 -3.46 -2.62 -1.75
N ARG A 18 -2.30 -2.86 -2.39
CA ARG A 18 -2.25 -3.51 -3.71
C ARG A 18 -2.84 -4.91 -3.67
N TYR A 19 -2.55 -5.69 -2.64
CA TYR A 19 -3.11 -7.02 -2.46
C TYR A 19 -4.64 -6.99 -2.32
N LEU A 20 -5.17 -6.09 -1.47
CA LEU A 20 -6.60 -6.05 -1.13
C LEU A 20 -7.46 -5.46 -2.24
N THR A 21 -6.95 -4.49 -2.99
CA THR A 21 -7.76 -3.71 -3.94
C THR A 21 -7.28 -3.81 -5.37
N GLY A 22 -6.09 -4.35 -5.62
CA GLY A 22 -5.49 -4.32 -6.94
C GLY A 22 -5.01 -2.94 -7.40
N THR A 23 -5.16 -1.88 -6.59
CA THR A 23 -4.75 -0.53 -7.01
C THR A 23 -3.29 -0.22 -6.65
N TRP A 24 -2.64 0.68 -7.39
CA TRP A 24 -1.28 1.14 -7.11
C TRP A 24 -1.07 2.62 -7.43
N ASN A 25 -0.22 3.29 -6.66
CA ASN A 25 0.23 4.67 -6.89
C ASN A 25 1.52 4.88 -6.10
N MET A 26 2.57 5.38 -6.77
CA MET A 26 3.84 5.79 -6.17
C MET A 26 4.31 4.91 -4.99
N GLN A 27 4.36 3.57 -5.18
CA GLN A 27 4.51 2.58 -4.11
C GLN A 27 5.65 2.91 -3.11
N VAL A 28 6.81 3.32 -3.62
CA VAL A 28 7.97 3.71 -2.79
C VAL A 28 7.73 5.01 -2.01
N PHE A 29 7.06 6.00 -2.61
CA PHE A 29 6.73 7.25 -1.93
C PHE A 29 5.70 7.01 -0.83
N ILE A 30 4.65 6.23 -1.10
CA ILE A 30 3.61 5.90 -0.12
C ILE A 30 4.20 5.11 1.05
N ALA A 31 5.10 4.15 0.80
CA ALA A 31 5.77 3.40 1.86
C ALA A 31 6.52 4.31 2.86
N ARG A 32 7.02 5.46 2.41
CA ARG A 32 7.69 6.46 3.26
C ARG A 32 6.75 7.54 3.79
N ASN A 33 5.53 7.62 3.26
CA ASN A 33 4.55 8.64 3.58
C ASN A 33 3.15 8.01 3.77
N PRO A 34 2.97 7.09 4.75
CA PRO A 34 1.76 6.26 4.88
C PRO A 34 0.46 7.05 5.11
N HIS A 35 0.54 8.31 5.57
CA HIS A 35 -0.63 9.19 5.74
C HIS A 35 -1.18 9.76 4.41
N THR A 36 -0.46 9.55 3.31
CA THR A 36 -0.81 10.12 2.00
C THR A 36 -1.68 9.21 1.15
N ARG A 37 -1.75 7.91 1.49
CA ARG A 37 -2.70 6.95 0.93
C ARG A 37 -3.00 5.85 1.95
N TYR A 38 -4.27 5.57 2.17
CA TYR A 38 -4.70 4.47 3.04
C TYR A 38 -6.06 3.91 2.61
N LEU A 39 -6.32 2.66 2.94
CA LEU A 39 -7.57 1.97 2.69
C LEU A 39 -8.34 1.83 4.01
N LEU A 40 -9.61 2.19 4.01
CA LEU A 40 -10.58 1.75 5.01
C LEU A 40 -11.33 0.54 4.46
N LEU A 41 -11.15 -0.61 5.10
CA LEU A 41 -11.79 -1.86 4.75
C LEU A 41 -12.78 -2.27 5.85
N THR A 42 -14.00 -2.65 5.48
CA THR A 42 -14.98 -3.27 6.37
C THR A 42 -15.38 -4.63 5.81
N ALA A 43 -16.30 -5.33 6.48
CA ALA A 43 -16.85 -6.59 5.97
C ALA A 43 -17.56 -6.44 4.61
N THR A 44 -17.99 -5.24 4.22
CA THR A 44 -18.83 -5.01 3.03
C THR A 44 -18.38 -3.85 2.15
N ARG A 45 -17.39 -3.06 2.58
CA ARG A 45 -16.96 -1.83 1.91
C ARG A 45 -15.45 -1.70 1.87
N SER A 46 -14.96 -1.13 0.80
CA SER A 46 -13.56 -0.79 0.52
C SER A 46 -13.49 0.66 0.06
N ILE A 47 -12.93 1.53 0.90
CA ILE A 47 -12.84 2.97 0.64
C ILE A 47 -11.37 3.35 0.58
N ILE A 48 -10.89 3.70 -0.60
CA ILE A 48 -9.52 4.17 -0.78
C ILE A 48 -9.46 5.68 -0.55
N PHE A 49 -8.56 6.08 0.32
CA PHE A 49 -8.13 7.46 0.46
C PHE A 49 -6.82 7.62 -0.31
N GLU A 50 -6.89 8.31 -1.45
CA GLU A 50 -5.78 8.51 -2.39
C GLU A 50 -5.06 9.84 -2.19
N PHE A 51 -3.82 9.90 -2.67
CA PHE A 51 -3.07 11.14 -2.75
C PHE A 51 -3.85 12.19 -3.56
N ALA A 52 -3.77 13.45 -3.12
CA ALA A 52 -4.50 14.54 -3.77
C ALA A 52 -4.11 14.67 -5.25
N GLY A 53 -5.11 14.68 -6.14
CA GLY A 53 -4.91 14.68 -7.60
C GLY A 53 -4.82 13.29 -8.25
N CYS A 54 -4.71 12.22 -7.46
CA CYS A 54 -4.51 10.86 -7.95
C CYS A 54 -5.76 9.96 -7.85
N LEU A 55 -6.96 10.50 -7.63
CA LEU A 55 -8.16 9.68 -7.42
C LEU A 55 -8.45 8.74 -8.60
N HIS A 56 -8.16 9.20 -9.82
CA HIS A 56 -8.34 8.43 -11.06
C HIS A 56 -7.56 7.10 -11.08
N LEU A 57 -6.49 6.95 -10.27
CA LEU A 57 -5.68 5.73 -10.23
C LEU A 57 -6.35 4.58 -9.49
N ALA A 58 -7.37 4.87 -8.66
CA ALA A 58 -8.16 3.88 -7.94
C ALA A 58 -9.62 3.81 -8.43
N GLN A 59 -10.04 4.74 -9.29
CA GLN A 59 -11.40 4.77 -9.82
C GLN A 59 -11.64 3.64 -10.84
N GLY A 60 -12.83 3.05 -10.80
CA GLY A 60 -13.27 2.03 -11.76
C GLY A 60 -12.81 0.60 -11.44
N TYR A 61 -12.09 0.38 -10.33
CA TYR A 61 -11.79 -0.97 -9.85
C TYR A 61 -13.03 -1.58 -9.19
N GLU A 62 -13.41 -2.79 -9.60
CA GLU A 62 -14.55 -3.53 -9.03
C GLU A 62 -14.37 -3.86 -7.54
N THR A 63 -13.11 -3.88 -7.08
CA THR A 63 -12.66 -4.12 -5.70
C THR A 63 -12.61 -2.85 -4.86
N VAL A 64 -13.06 -1.70 -5.38
CA VAL A 64 -13.05 -0.40 -4.71
C VAL A 64 -14.43 0.25 -4.80
N ASP A 65 -15.12 0.35 -3.67
CA ASP A 65 -16.46 0.95 -3.63
C ASP A 65 -16.41 2.48 -3.74
N GLU A 66 -15.37 3.09 -3.19
CA GLU A 66 -15.28 4.55 -3.13
C GLU A 66 -13.83 5.03 -3.10
N VAL A 67 -13.54 6.13 -3.81
CA VAL A 67 -12.25 6.81 -3.79
C VAL A 67 -12.43 8.22 -3.25
N ARG A 68 -11.69 8.55 -2.20
CA ARG A 68 -11.68 9.85 -1.53
C ARG A 68 -10.27 10.43 -1.54
N THR A 69 -10.15 11.73 -1.36
CA THR A 69 -8.84 12.35 -1.11
C THR A 69 -8.38 12.03 0.31
N ALA A 70 -7.15 11.55 0.45
CA ALA A 70 -6.49 11.37 1.74
C ALA A 70 -6.33 12.71 2.45
N LYS A 71 -6.67 12.70 3.74
CA LYS A 71 -6.39 13.83 4.62
C LYS A 71 -4.93 13.75 5.04
N SER A 72 -4.05 14.15 4.12
CA SER A 72 -2.62 14.27 4.40
C SER A 72 -2.37 15.42 5.38
N VAL A 73 -1.57 15.16 6.41
CA VAL A 73 -0.87 16.21 7.15
C VAL A 73 0.22 16.76 6.22
N LYS A 74 -0.07 17.87 5.53
CA LYS A 74 0.87 18.53 4.63
C LYS A 74 2.00 19.19 5.45
N SER A 75 3.18 18.58 5.45
CA SER A 75 4.44 19.31 5.68
C SER A 75 5.26 19.51 4.40
N MET A 76 4.99 18.74 3.33
CA MET A 76 5.88 18.70 2.15
C MET A 76 5.49 19.62 1.00
N SER A 77 4.33 20.29 1.06
CA SER A 77 3.91 21.23 0.01
C SER A 77 3.09 22.37 0.62
N SER A 78 3.77 23.48 0.95
CA SER A 78 3.31 24.88 0.96
C SER A 78 3.87 25.72 2.12
N GLY A 79 5.07 26.27 1.95
CA GLY A 79 5.54 27.49 2.63
C GLY A 79 5.96 27.38 4.12
N PRO A 80 6.74 28.37 4.60
CA PRO A 80 7.44 28.33 5.90
C PRO A 80 6.55 28.48 7.16
N LYS A 81 5.23 28.27 7.07
CA LYS A 81 4.27 28.49 8.18
C LYS A 81 3.52 27.24 8.65
N ILE A 82 4.07 26.04 8.45
CA ILE A 82 3.42 24.77 8.83
C ILE A 82 4.15 24.08 10.00
N HIS A 83 4.63 24.84 10.99
CA HIS A 83 5.28 24.23 12.16
C HIS A 83 4.31 23.79 13.26
N ASP A 84 3.06 24.28 13.25
CA ASP A 84 2.15 24.09 14.40
C ASP A 84 0.94 23.19 14.14
N LYS A 85 0.74 22.67 12.92
CA LYS A 85 -0.42 21.82 12.62
C LYS A 85 -0.07 20.35 12.39
N GLU A 86 -0.13 19.64 13.51
CA GLU A 86 -0.89 18.39 13.68
C GLU A 86 -0.34 17.15 12.98
N ARG A 87 0.62 16.49 13.63
CA ARG A 87 0.79 15.03 13.54
C ARG A 87 -0.42 14.32 14.16
N ALA A 88 -1.55 14.30 13.46
CA ALA A 88 -2.62 13.38 13.79
C ALA A 88 -2.32 12.04 13.11
N ASP A 89 -1.53 11.19 13.77
CA ASP A 89 -1.46 9.79 13.37
C ASP A 89 -2.89 9.24 13.40
N VAL A 90 -3.29 8.51 12.36
CA VAL A 90 -4.66 7.95 12.28
C VAL A 90 -4.97 7.12 13.52
N ALA A 91 -3.99 6.41 14.09
CA ALA A 91 -4.13 5.70 15.35
C ALA A 91 -4.41 6.62 16.55
N ILE A 92 -3.81 7.81 16.61
CA ILE A 92 -4.06 8.81 17.66
C ILE A 92 -5.48 9.35 17.53
N ALA A 93 -5.88 9.75 16.31
CA ALA A 93 -7.24 10.26 16.06
C ALA A 93 -8.31 9.19 16.33
N LEU A 94 -8.04 7.91 16.02
CA LEU A 94 -8.96 6.82 16.33
C LEU A 94 -9.07 6.53 17.83
N LYS A 95 -8.00 6.77 18.60
CA LYS A 95 -8.01 6.54 20.06
C LYS A 95 -9.01 7.44 20.77
N GLU A 96 -9.26 8.63 20.23
CA GLU A 96 -10.24 9.58 20.75
C GLU A 96 -11.69 9.11 20.53
N LEU A 97 -11.92 8.15 19.64
CA LEU A 97 -13.26 7.65 19.27
C LEU A 97 -13.75 6.49 20.14
N SER A 98 -13.09 6.19 21.26
CA SER A 98 -13.45 5.08 22.18
C SER A 98 -13.54 3.72 21.47
N LEU A 99 -12.74 3.51 20.42
CA LEU A 99 -12.67 2.26 19.67
C LEU A 99 -11.65 1.30 20.28
N ASN A 100 -11.92 -0.01 20.18
CA ASN A 100 -10.93 -1.04 20.48
C ASN A 100 -9.96 -1.20 19.30
N ILE A 101 -8.78 -0.60 19.40
CA ILE A 101 -7.76 -0.66 18.35
C ILE A 101 -6.89 -1.90 18.55
N VAL A 102 -6.89 -2.78 17.55
CA VAL A 102 -6.04 -3.99 17.51
C VAL A 102 -5.24 -4.01 16.22
N ASP A 103 -4.14 -4.75 16.22
CA ASP A 103 -3.32 -4.93 15.03
C ASP A 103 -4.00 -5.89 14.04
N ALA A 104 -4.27 -5.39 12.82
CA ALA A 104 -4.88 -6.17 11.74
C ALA A 104 -3.86 -6.97 10.90
N GLN A 105 -2.55 -6.79 11.13
CA GLN A 105 -1.49 -7.37 10.31
C GLN A 105 -1.60 -8.88 10.20
N GLN A 106 -1.86 -9.58 11.31
CA GLN A 106 -1.99 -11.03 11.30
C GLN A 106 -3.10 -11.52 10.34
N ALA A 107 -4.25 -10.83 10.31
CA ALA A 107 -5.36 -11.23 9.45
C ALA A 107 -5.00 -11.11 7.96
N ILE A 108 -4.21 -10.09 7.60
CA ILE A 108 -3.80 -9.83 6.23
C ILE A 108 -2.68 -10.78 5.81
N GLU A 109 -1.65 -10.93 6.64
CA GLU A 109 -0.52 -11.81 6.35
C GLU A 109 -0.99 -13.26 6.18
N MET A 110 -1.88 -13.74 7.05
CA MET A 110 -2.45 -15.08 6.91
C MET A 110 -3.27 -15.22 5.63
N ALA A 111 -4.03 -14.20 5.22
CA ALA A 111 -4.74 -14.23 3.94
C ALA A 111 -3.76 -14.35 2.76
N ARG A 112 -2.67 -13.56 2.77
CA ARG A 112 -1.64 -13.55 1.72
C ARG A 112 -0.87 -14.86 1.60
N THR A 113 -0.90 -15.75 2.61
CA THR A 113 -0.22 -17.05 2.51
C THR A 113 -0.83 -17.96 1.45
N ILE A 114 -2.15 -17.87 1.25
CA ILE A 114 -2.91 -18.72 0.31
C ILE A 114 -3.04 -17.97 -1.03
N LYS A 115 -2.53 -18.56 -2.11
CA LYS A 115 -2.57 -17.96 -3.45
C LYS A 115 -3.69 -18.56 -4.27
N LEU A 116 -4.42 -17.70 -4.97
CA LEU A 116 -5.38 -18.12 -5.98
C LEU A 116 -4.63 -18.62 -7.23
N PRO A 117 -5.25 -19.49 -8.05
CA PRO A 117 -4.66 -19.95 -9.30
C PRO A 117 -4.26 -18.80 -10.24
N ALA A 118 -5.02 -17.70 -10.24
CA ALA A 118 -4.68 -16.49 -11.00
C ALA A 118 -3.42 -15.79 -10.47
N GLU A 119 -3.21 -15.75 -9.16
CA GLU A 119 -2.00 -15.16 -8.56
C GLU A 119 -0.77 -15.99 -8.88
N VAL A 120 -0.89 -17.33 -8.87
CA VAL A 120 0.22 -18.22 -9.23
C VAL A 120 0.68 -17.98 -10.67
N LYS A 121 -0.24 -17.72 -11.60
CA LYS A 121 0.10 -17.35 -12.99
C LYS A 121 0.90 -16.04 -13.06
N CYS A 122 0.51 -15.04 -12.25
CA CYS A 122 1.26 -13.79 -12.15
C CYS A 122 2.66 -14.00 -11.56
N VAL A 123 2.81 -14.88 -10.57
CA VAL A 123 4.10 -15.23 -9.97
C VAL A 123 5.02 -15.90 -11.00
N ASP A 124 4.52 -16.87 -11.78
CA ASP A 124 5.30 -17.53 -12.84
C ASP A 124 5.75 -16.53 -13.92
N ALA A 125 4.85 -15.64 -14.36
CA ALA A 125 5.20 -14.59 -15.31
C ALA A 125 6.26 -13.62 -14.77
N SER A 126 6.14 -13.23 -13.49
CA SER A 126 7.12 -12.37 -12.82
C SER A 126 8.47 -13.07 -12.70
N LEU A 127 8.49 -14.36 -12.34
CA LEU A 127 9.72 -15.13 -12.18
C LEU A 127 10.49 -15.19 -13.49
N ARG A 128 9.82 -15.52 -14.61
CA ARG A 128 10.44 -15.57 -15.93
C ARG A 128 11.04 -14.23 -16.34
N ALA A 129 10.34 -13.12 -16.07
CA ALA A 129 10.86 -11.79 -16.34
C ALA A 129 12.11 -11.49 -15.51
N THR A 130 12.12 -11.89 -14.23
CA THR A 130 13.28 -11.77 -13.34
C THR A 130 14.46 -12.61 -13.80
N GLU A 131 14.24 -13.86 -14.22
CA GLU A 131 15.29 -14.75 -14.74
C GLU A 131 15.98 -14.13 -15.96
N VAL A 132 15.21 -13.60 -16.90
CA VAL A 132 15.76 -12.88 -18.06
C VAL A 132 16.53 -11.63 -17.64
N ALA A 133 16.00 -10.86 -16.68
CA ALA A 133 16.67 -9.65 -16.19
C ALA A 133 17.99 -9.95 -15.49
N VAL A 134 18.05 -11.01 -14.67
CA VAL A 134 19.25 -11.47 -13.95
C VAL A 134 20.26 -12.15 -14.88
N GLY A 135 19.80 -12.80 -15.95
CA GLY A 135 20.68 -13.36 -16.97
C GLY A 135 21.59 -12.33 -17.63
N LYS A 136 21.10 -11.09 -17.81
CA LYS A 136 21.88 -10.00 -18.44
C LYS A 136 23.15 -9.63 -17.67
N PRO A 137 23.11 -9.20 -16.39
CA PRO A 137 24.33 -8.90 -15.65
C PRO A 137 25.18 -10.15 -15.44
N ARG A 138 24.58 -11.34 -15.29
CA ARG A 138 25.33 -12.60 -15.18
C ARG A 138 26.22 -12.85 -16.40
N ASP A 139 25.70 -12.63 -17.60
CA ASP A 139 26.44 -12.89 -18.83
C ASP A 139 27.39 -11.71 -19.19
N ALA A 140 27.14 -10.51 -18.64
CA ALA A 140 27.95 -9.31 -18.84
C ALA A 140 29.09 -9.11 -17.81
N ILE A 141 29.08 -9.86 -16.70
CA ILE A 141 30.07 -9.71 -15.63
C ILE A 141 31.49 -9.98 -16.15
N ALA A 142 32.41 -9.07 -15.86
CA ALA A 142 33.80 -9.13 -16.28
C ALA A 142 34.71 -8.50 -15.22
N PRO A 143 36.00 -8.88 -15.17
CA PRO A 143 36.97 -8.20 -14.32
C PRO A 143 36.98 -6.68 -14.55
N SER A 144 37.20 -5.92 -13.48
CA SER A 144 37.24 -4.44 -13.46
C SER A 144 35.89 -3.70 -13.52
N LEU A 145 34.74 -4.39 -13.56
CA LEU A 145 33.42 -3.77 -13.36
C LEU A 145 33.12 -3.58 -11.85
N THR A 146 32.48 -2.47 -11.50
CA THR A 146 31.94 -2.21 -10.14
C THR A 146 30.49 -2.68 -10.02
N GLU A 147 29.99 -2.85 -8.79
CA GLU A 147 28.61 -3.28 -8.52
C GLU A 147 27.55 -2.37 -9.18
N ASN A 148 27.77 -1.06 -9.22
CA ASN A 148 26.85 -0.11 -9.85
C ASN A 148 26.90 -0.12 -11.40
N GLN A 149 27.87 -0.82 -11.99
CA GLN A 149 28.05 -0.94 -13.44
C GLN A 149 27.52 -2.27 -14.00
N LEU A 150 27.11 -3.19 -13.13
CA LEU A 150 26.41 -4.43 -13.49
C LEU A 150 24.90 -4.17 -13.54
#